data_AF-A0A835LWA2-F1
#
_entry.id   AF-A0A835LWA2-F1
#
_cell.length_a   1.000
_cell.length_b   1.000
_cell.length_c   1.000
_cell.angle_alpha   90.00
_cell.angle_beta   90.00
_cell.angle_gamma   90.00
#
_symmetry.space_group_name_H-M   'P 1'
#
loop_
_entity.id
_entity.type
_entity.pdbx_description
1 polymer ?
#
loop_
_entity_poly.entity_id
_entity_poly.type
_entity_poly.pdbx_seq_one_letter_code
_entity_poly.pdbx_strand_id
1 'polypeptide(L)'
;MRRGGSRDDRRKNERSSYRRSEIRDDKKSDRRKDREEKSINGAGYGPSSKEQERSVAVSWLTSHIRVRIISKDYRRGKLYLKKGEVLDVVGPNTCDISLDESKEIIQSVHQDLLETAVPKRGGPVLVLYGKHKGVFGYLVERNMEKETGVVQDADSHELLNVHLEQIAEYLGDPDCIGY
;
A
#
# COMPACT_ATOMS: atom_id res chain seq x y z
N MET A 1 -38.16 -75.68 -6.78
CA MET A 1 -37.70 -75.13 -5.48
C MET A 1 -37.00 -73.79 -5.71
N ARG A 2 -37.46 -72.74 -5.00
CA ARG A 2 -36.76 -71.51 -4.54
C ARG A 2 -36.00 -70.57 -5.50
N ARG A 3 -36.48 -69.29 -5.51
CA ARG A 3 -35.77 -67.98 -5.40
C ARG A 3 -34.76 -67.62 -6.52
N GLY A 4 -34.64 -66.39 -7.05
CA GLY A 4 -35.08 -65.04 -6.69
C GLY A 4 -33.97 -64.03 -7.06
N GLY A 5 -34.33 -62.79 -7.41
CA GLY A 5 -33.45 -61.60 -7.47
C GLY A 5 -33.00 -61.15 -8.87
N SER A 6 -33.58 -60.06 -9.42
CA SER A 6 -33.06 -58.66 -9.42
C SER A 6 -32.02 -58.39 -10.52
N ARG A 7 -32.09 -57.38 -11.40
CA ARG A 7 -32.86 -56.12 -11.52
C ARG A 7 -32.79 -55.66 -13.00
N ASP A 8 -33.93 -55.29 -13.57
CA ASP A 8 -34.08 -54.47 -14.79
C ASP A 8 -33.46 -53.06 -14.57
N ASP A 9 -32.73 -52.41 -15.49
CA ASP A 9 -32.93 -52.05 -16.92
C ASP A 9 -33.40 -50.59 -17.07
N ARG A 10 -32.67 -49.84 -17.93
CA ARG A 10 -33.07 -48.65 -18.70
C ARG A 10 -33.62 -47.40 -17.98
N ARG A 11 -33.60 -46.19 -18.54
CA ARG A 11 -32.85 -45.42 -19.56
C ARG A 11 -33.59 -44.06 -19.60
N LYS A 12 -32.85 -42.97 -19.91
CA LYS A 12 -33.27 -41.75 -20.63
C LYS A 12 -34.29 -40.81 -19.93
N ASN A 13 -33.88 -39.58 -19.61
CA ASN A 13 -33.88 -38.37 -20.45
C ASN A 13 -35.28 -37.77 -20.58
N GLU A 14 -35.54 -36.62 -19.95
CA GLU A 14 -36.47 -35.64 -20.52
C GLU A 14 -36.29 -34.22 -19.97
N ARG A 15 -36.66 -33.32 -20.85
CA ARG A 15 -36.45 -31.88 -20.93
C ARG A 15 -37.83 -31.26 -20.74
N SER A 16 -37.99 -30.20 -19.95
CA SER A 16 -38.81 -29.04 -20.31
C SER A 16 -39.14 -28.13 -19.13
N SER A 17 -39.31 -26.88 -19.53
CA SER A 17 -39.50 -25.63 -18.83
C SER A 17 -40.99 -25.25 -18.71
N TYR A 18 -41.41 -24.69 -17.57
CA TYR A 18 -42.69 -23.95 -17.47
C TYR A 18 -42.67 -22.83 -16.40
N ARG A 19 -42.77 -21.58 -16.88
CA ARG A 19 -43.64 -20.42 -16.48
C ARG A 19 -43.81 -20.10 -14.97
N ARG A 20 -43.41 -18.92 -14.45
CA ARG A 20 -43.91 -17.51 -14.57
C ARG A 20 -45.22 -17.20 -13.80
N SER A 21 -45.14 -16.27 -12.82
CA SER A 21 -46.04 -15.13 -12.45
C SER A 21 -45.85 -14.81 -10.95
N GLU A 22 -45.32 -13.67 -10.48
CA GLU A 22 -45.75 -12.23 -10.42
C GLU A 22 -46.80 -11.84 -9.36
N ILE A 23 -46.62 -10.61 -8.78
CA ILE A 23 -47.51 -9.74 -7.95
C ILE A 23 -47.22 -9.78 -6.41
N ARG A 24 -46.53 -8.80 -5.76
CA ARG A 24 -46.86 -7.39 -5.29
C ARG A 24 -47.98 -7.34 -4.20
N ASP A 25 -48.04 -6.54 -3.13
CA ASP A 25 -47.63 -5.17 -2.72
C ASP A 25 -47.71 -5.06 -1.15
N ASP A 26 -46.80 -4.37 -0.45
CA ASP A 26 -46.93 -3.07 0.27
C ASP A 26 -47.55 -3.06 1.70
N LYS A 27 -46.76 -2.62 2.72
CA LYS A 27 -47.06 -1.44 3.60
C LYS A 27 -46.25 -1.36 4.91
N LYS A 28 -45.49 -0.25 5.00
CA LYS A 28 -45.02 0.60 6.12
C LYS A 28 -45.64 0.44 7.53
N SER A 29 -44.79 0.59 8.57
CA SER A 29 -45.02 1.57 9.66
C SER A 29 -43.76 1.89 10.49
N ASP A 30 -43.50 3.19 10.65
CA ASP A 30 -42.56 3.89 11.55
C ASP A 30 -42.44 3.36 12.99
N ARG A 31 -41.22 3.35 13.55
CA ARG A 31 -40.93 3.88 14.91
C ARG A 31 -39.53 4.48 15.00
N ARG A 32 -39.48 5.76 15.36
CA ARG A 32 -38.32 6.59 15.69
C ARG A 32 -37.87 6.37 17.14
N LYS A 33 -36.56 6.44 17.43
CA LYS A 33 -36.00 7.24 18.54
C LYS A 33 -34.47 7.30 18.54
N ASP A 34 -34.03 8.55 18.45
CA ASP A 34 -32.81 9.25 18.87
C ASP A 34 -31.74 8.53 19.71
N ARG A 35 -30.47 8.68 19.28
CA ARG A 35 -29.42 9.26 20.12
C ARG A 35 -28.26 9.82 19.29
N GLU A 36 -28.09 11.14 19.35
CA GLU A 36 -26.89 11.89 18.95
C GLU A 36 -25.68 11.50 19.82
N GLU A 37 -24.46 11.52 19.28
CA GLU A 37 -23.55 12.67 19.44
C GLU A 37 -22.17 12.46 18.74
N LYS A 38 -21.88 13.40 17.82
CA LYS A 38 -20.61 14.02 17.39
C LYS A 38 -19.31 13.20 17.34
N SER A 39 -18.71 13.21 16.13
CA SER A 39 -17.43 13.91 15.92
C SER A 39 -17.41 14.51 14.53
N ILE A 40 -17.15 15.81 14.49
CA ILE A 40 -17.14 16.70 13.33
C ILE A 40 -15.71 16.74 12.78
N ASN A 41 -15.58 16.61 11.45
CA ASN A 41 -14.69 17.33 10.53
C ASN A 41 -14.76 16.58 9.20
N GLY A 42 -15.35 17.04 8.11
CA GLY A 42 -15.85 18.35 7.72
C GLY A 42 -15.67 18.46 6.20
N ALA A 43 -16.77 18.61 5.46
CA ALA A 43 -16.94 19.12 4.08
C ALA A 43 -15.98 18.60 2.97
N GLY A 44 -16.40 17.93 1.90
CA GLY A 44 -17.62 18.08 1.09
C GLY A 44 -17.38 19.05 -0.08
N TYR A 45 -17.32 18.53 -1.32
CA TYR A 45 -18.01 18.99 -2.56
C TYR A 45 -17.33 18.39 -3.83
N GLY A 46 -18.08 17.57 -4.59
CA GLY A 46 -17.73 17.12 -5.95
C GLY A 46 -17.93 18.22 -7.02
N PRO A 47 -17.75 17.97 -8.35
CA PRO A 47 -18.38 16.84 -9.05
C PRO A 47 -17.54 16.13 -10.15
N SER A 48 -18.02 14.94 -10.51
CA SER A 48 -17.84 14.19 -11.76
C SER A 48 -17.15 14.89 -12.95
N SER A 49 -15.97 14.40 -13.34
CA SER A 49 -15.51 14.43 -14.73
C SER A 49 -14.47 13.35 -14.98
N LYS A 50 -14.90 12.26 -15.65
CA LYS A 50 -14.11 11.34 -16.48
C LYS A 50 -12.59 11.36 -16.23
N GLU A 51 -12.15 10.92 -15.05
CA GLU A 51 -10.73 10.68 -14.82
C GLU A 51 -10.44 9.25 -15.21
N GLN A 52 -9.96 9.13 -16.45
CA GLN A 52 -8.95 8.17 -16.87
C GLN A 52 -8.36 7.43 -15.67
N GLU A 53 -8.55 6.10 -15.62
CA GLU A 53 -7.92 5.20 -14.66
C GLU A 53 -6.39 5.31 -14.77
N ARG A 54 -5.82 6.40 -14.27
CA ARG A 54 -4.42 6.49 -13.91
C ARG A 54 -4.36 5.69 -12.62
N SER A 55 -3.76 4.51 -12.69
CA SER A 55 -3.31 3.78 -11.50
C SER A 55 -2.69 4.80 -10.55
N VAL A 56 -3.38 5.09 -9.44
CA VAL A 56 -2.89 6.06 -8.46
C VAL A 56 -1.60 5.46 -7.92
N ALA A 57 -0.47 6.04 -8.33
CA ALA A 57 0.84 5.58 -7.89
C ALA A 57 0.84 5.57 -6.35
N VAL A 58 1.18 4.43 -5.76
CA VAL A 58 1.19 4.27 -4.30
C VAL A 58 2.19 5.28 -3.74
N SER A 59 1.71 6.18 -2.86
CA SER A 59 2.59 7.07 -2.14
C SER A 59 3.41 6.27 -1.13
N TRP A 60 4.73 6.35 -1.28
CA TRP A 60 5.70 5.68 -0.42
C TRP A 60 6.47 6.67 0.47
N LEU A 61 6.22 7.97 0.32
CA LEU A 61 6.90 9.00 1.09
C LEU A 61 6.57 8.88 2.58
N THR A 62 7.61 8.99 3.41
CA THR A 62 7.53 9.03 4.88
C THR A 62 8.70 9.87 5.37
N SER A 63 8.52 10.62 6.46
CA SER A 63 9.60 11.38 7.08
C SER A 63 10.74 10.48 7.58
N HIS A 64 11.94 11.04 7.65
CA HIS A 64 13.15 10.41 8.16
C HIS A 64 13.61 9.18 7.38
N ILE A 65 13.20 9.05 6.12
CA ILE A 65 13.76 8.05 5.21
C ILE A 65 14.83 8.67 4.33
N ARG A 66 15.84 7.89 3.97
CA ARG A 66 16.85 8.32 3.00
C ARG A 66 16.39 8.02 1.59
N VAL A 67 16.59 8.99 0.70
CA VAL A 67 16.23 8.93 -0.72
C VAL A 67 17.41 9.33 -1.60
N ARG A 68 17.31 9.01 -2.89
CA ARG A 68 18.22 9.45 -3.94
C ARG A 68 17.45 10.17 -5.03
N ILE A 69 17.98 11.30 -5.50
CA ILE A 69 17.41 12.02 -6.64
C ILE A 69 17.84 11.31 -7.93
N ILE A 70 16.88 10.88 -8.75
CA ILE A 70 17.11 10.16 -10.01
C ILE A 70 16.76 10.97 -11.27
N SER A 71 16.21 12.17 -11.10
CA SER A 71 15.95 13.06 -12.24
C SER A 71 17.24 13.73 -12.74
N LYS A 72 17.51 13.57 -14.04
CA LYS A 72 18.66 14.21 -14.73
C LYS A 72 18.38 15.66 -15.13
N ASP A 73 17.11 16.04 -15.24
CA ASP A 73 16.71 17.38 -15.68
C ASP A 73 16.39 18.30 -14.50
N TYR A 74 16.07 17.73 -13.33
CA TYR A 74 15.77 18.49 -12.13
C TYR A 74 16.95 19.37 -11.71
N ARG A 75 16.67 20.69 -11.56
CA ARG A 75 17.67 21.73 -11.30
C ARG A 75 18.92 21.62 -12.20
N ARG A 76 18.71 21.37 -13.50
CA ARG A 76 19.77 21.23 -14.53
C ARG A 76 20.71 20.05 -14.24
N GLY A 77 20.21 19.00 -13.59
CA GLY A 77 20.93 17.76 -13.29
C GLY A 77 21.96 17.86 -12.17
N LYS A 78 22.11 19.02 -11.51
CA LYS A 78 23.09 19.23 -10.44
C LYS A 78 22.92 18.29 -9.24
N LEU A 79 21.69 17.80 -9.06
CA LEU A 79 21.29 16.98 -7.94
C LEU A 79 21.19 15.49 -8.27
N TYR A 80 21.43 15.11 -9.53
CA TYR A 80 21.32 13.72 -9.97
C TYR A 80 22.26 12.82 -9.16
N LEU A 81 21.71 11.71 -8.66
CA LEU A 81 22.34 10.72 -7.77
C LEU A 81 22.75 11.23 -6.39
N LYS A 82 22.43 12.47 -6.03
CA LYS A 82 22.63 12.97 -4.67
C LYS A 82 21.61 12.33 -3.74
N LYS A 83 22.06 12.03 -2.52
CA LYS A 83 21.24 11.47 -1.46
C LYS A 83 20.83 12.55 -0.47
N GLY A 84 19.71 12.32 0.19
CA GLY A 84 19.21 13.18 1.26
C GLY A 84 18.18 12.47 2.13
N GLU A 85 17.82 13.13 3.22
CA GLU A 85 16.76 12.72 4.14
C GLU A 85 15.46 13.46 3.78
N VAL A 86 14.35 12.74 3.76
CA VAL A 86 13.02 13.35 3.73
C VAL A 86 12.73 13.95 5.10
N LEU A 87 12.57 15.27 5.18
CA LEU A 87 12.24 15.96 6.43
C LEU A 87 10.74 15.83 6.73
N ASP A 88 9.90 16.20 5.77
CA ASP A 88 8.45 16.17 5.89
C ASP A 88 7.76 15.86 4.55
N VAL A 89 6.53 15.37 4.64
CA VAL A 89 5.67 15.07 3.51
C VAL A 89 4.61 16.15 3.41
N VAL A 90 4.80 17.09 2.50
CA VAL A 90 3.97 18.30 2.34
C VAL A 90 2.76 18.11 1.44
N GLY A 91 2.63 16.95 0.78
CA GLY A 91 1.48 16.58 -0.04
C GLY A 91 1.49 15.09 -0.36
N PRO A 92 0.46 14.56 -1.06
CA PRO A 92 0.30 13.12 -1.27
C PRO A 92 1.54 12.44 -1.85
N ASN A 93 2.21 13.11 -2.79
CA ASN A 93 3.36 12.58 -3.52
C ASN A 93 4.56 13.57 -3.50
N THR A 94 4.57 14.52 -2.56
CA THR A 94 5.57 15.60 -2.50
C THR A 94 6.15 15.74 -1.11
N CYS A 95 7.46 15.96 -1.01
CA CYS A 95 8.18 16.12 0.24
C CYS A 95 9.26 17.20 0.18
N ASP A 96 9.74 17.64 1.35
CA ASP A 96 10.97 18.42 1.44
C ASP A 96 12.14 17.51 1.86
N ILE A 97 13.31 17.75 1.28
CA ILE A 97 14.49 16.89 1.44
C ILE A 97 15.68 17.72 1.86
N SER A 98 16.42 17.26 2.88
CA SER A 98 17.75 17.79 3.22
C SER A 98 18.84 16.95 2.57
N LEU A 99 19.69 17.58 1.74
CA LEU A 99 20.82 16.88 1.11
C LEU A 99 21.89 16.45 2.13
N ASP A 100 22.43 15.25 1.97
CA ASP A 100 23.41 14.68 2.91
C ASP A 100 24.67 15.53 3.01
N GLU A 101 25.19 15.99 1.86
CA GLU A 101 26.48 16.67 1.73
C GLU A 101 26.42 18.15 2.12
N SER A 102 25.42 18.89 1.60
CA SER A 102 25.34 20.35 1.76
C SER A 102 24.42 20.79 2.89
N LYS A 103 23.56 19.90 3.40
CA LYS A 103 22.43 20.25 4.29
C LYS A 103 21.48 21.29 3.69
N GLU A 104 21.55 21.49 2.38
CA GLU A 104 20.58 22.31 1.65
C GLU A 104 19.23 21.61 1.66
N ILE A 105 18.18 22.38 1.98
CA ILE A 105 16.80 21.91 1.92
C ILE A 105 16.22 22.20 0.54
N ILE A 106 15.66 21.18 -0.08
CA ILE A 106 14.96 21.24 -1.36
C ILE A 106 13.49 20.99 -1.08
N GLN A 107 12.66 21.99 -1.36
CA GLN A 107 11.24 21.93 -1.07
C GLN A 107 10.42 21.36 -2.23
N SER A 108 9.28 20.75 -1.90
CA SER A 108 8.23 20.33 -2.84
C SER A 108 8.74 19.40 -3.96
N VAL A 109 9.54 18.41 -3.60
CA VAL A 109 10.07 17.41 -4.53
C VAL A 109 9.05 16.30 -4.72
N HIS A 110 8.70 15.99 -5.98
CA HIS A 110 7.79 14.89 -6.28
C HIS A 110 8.48 13.53 -6.18
N GLN A 111 7.79 12.53 -5.66
CA GLN A 111 8.34 11.18 -5.44
C GLN A 111 8.90 10.53 -6.72
N ASP A 112 8.31 10.81 -7.89
CA ASP A 112 8.78 10.27 -9.18
C ASP A 112 10.20 10.73 -9.57
N LEU A 113 10.71 11.78 -8.92
CA LEU A 113 12.08 12.27 -9.09
C LEU A 113 13.07 11.55 -8.16
N LEU A 114 12.57 10.66 -7.32
CA LEU A 114 13.29 10.02 -6.22
C LEU A 114 13.25 8.50 -6.34
N GLU A 115 14.23 7.87 -5.70
CA GLU A 115 14.30 6.44 -5.44
C GLU A 115 14.60 6.25 -3.96
N THR A 116 14.12 5.15 -3.36
CA THR A 116 14.46 4.79 -1.99
C THR A 116 15.95 4.45 -1.88
N ALA A 117 16.60 4.89 -0.80
CA ALA A 117 17.99 4.51 -0.55
C ALA A 117 18.04 3.38 0.47
N VAL A 118 18.34 2.16 0.01
CA VAL A 118 18.51 0.99 0.88
C VAL A 118 19.87 1.06 1.60
N PRO A 119 19.94 0.81 2.92
CA PRO A 119 21.20 0.88 3.66
C PRO A 119 22.12 -0.29 3.32
N LYS A 120 23.29 -0.29 3.96
CA LYS A 120 24.15 -1.49 4.01
C LYS A 120 23.51 -2.55 4.92
N ARG A 121 23.99 -3.78 4.82
CA ARG A 121 23.64 -4.86 5.74
C ARG A 121 23.88 -4.42 7.19
N GLY A 122 22.93 -4.72 8.06
CA GLY A 122 22.85 -4.30 9.46
C GLY A 122 22.27 -2.91 9.68
N GLY A 123 22.00 -2.14 8.62
CA GLY A 123 21.44 -0.80 8.74
C GLY A 123 19.93 -0.79 9.01
N PRO A 124 19.43 0.28 9.66
CA PRO A 124 18.01 0.46 9.97
C PRO A 124 17.19 0.67 8.70
N VAL A 125 16.03 0.03 8.62
CA VAL A 125 15.12 0.10 7.47
C VAL A 125 13.68 0.28 7.90
N LEU A 126 12.91 0.98 7.08
CA LEU A 126 11.46 1.09 7.18
C LEU A 126 10.81 0.52 5.92
N VAL A 127 9.78 -0.29 6.07
CA VAL A 127 8.94 -0.77 4.96
C VAL A 127 7.85 0.24 4.65
N LEU A 128 7.85 0.78 3.44
CA LEU A 128 7.05 1.95 3.04
C LEU A 128 5.67 1.58 2.49
N TYR A 129 5.55 0.41 1.86
CA TYR A 129 4.31 -0.09 1.27
C TYR A 129 4.32 -1.62 1.13
N GLY A 130 3.17 -2.17 0.73
CA GLY A 130 2.95 -3.62 0.65
C GLY A 130 2.47 -4.23 1.96
N LYS A 131 2.55 -5.56 2.06
CA LYS A 131 1.99 -6.35 3.18
C LYS A 131 2.59 -6.03 4.56
N HIS A 132 3.84 -5.55 4.58
CA HIS A 132 4.62 -5.31 5.79
C HIS A 132 4.81 -3.81 6.04
N LYS A 133 3.99 -2.95 5.44
CA LYS A 133 4.10 -1.49 5.58
C LYS A 133 4.11 -1.07 7.05
N GLY A 134 5.01 -0.16 7.40
CA GLY A 134 5.19 0.38 8.75
C GLY A 134 6.18 -0.42 9.59
N VAL A 135 6.62 -1.60 9.13
CA VAL A 135 7.63 -2.37 9.87
C VAL A 135 8.98 -1.67 9.83
N PHE A 136 9.54 -1.46 11.01
CA PHE A 136 10.91 -1.03 11.24
C PHE A 136 11.78 -2.22 11.65
N GLY A 137 13.02 -2.22 11.19
CA GLY A 137 13.94 -3.32 11.48
C GLY A 137 15.33 -3.09 10.91
N TYR A 138 16.07 -4.19 10.77
CA TYR A 138 17.45 -4.17 10.30
C TYR A 138 17.61 -5.02 9.04
N LEU A 139 18.33 -4.49 8.05
CA LEU A 139 18.57 -5.19 6.79
C LEU A 139 19.56 -6.35 7.00
N VAL A 140 19.09 -7.59 6.91
CA VAL A 140 19.92 -8.78 7.07
C VAL A 140 20.65 -9.14 5.78
N GLU A 141 19.95 -9.07 4.65
CA GLU A 141 20.48 -9.43 3.33
C GLU A 141 19.84 -8.58 2.25
N ARG A 142 20.58 -8.35 1.15
CA ARG A 142 20.06 -7.77 -0.08
C ARG A 142 20.62 -8.52 -1.29
N ASN A 143 19.76 -8.81 -2.24
CA ASN A 143 20.11 -9.39 -3.53
C ASN A 143 19.76 -8.36 -4.62
N MET A 144 20.78 -7.76 -5.24
CA MET A 144 20.61 -6.74 -6.27
C MET A 144 20.13 -7.32 -7.61
N GLU A 145 20.44 -8.58 -7.92
CA GLU A 145 20.01 -9.22 -9.16
C GLU A 145 18.51 -9.54 -9.15
N LYS A 146 17.99 -9.92 -7.98
CA LYS A 146 16.58 -10.26 -7.77
C LYS A 146 15.76 -9.09 -7.20
N GLU A 147 16.40 -7.95 -6.92
CA GLU A 147 15.78 -6.78 -6.31
C GLU A 147 14.98 -7.11 -5.02
N THR A 148 15.53 -8.02 -4.21
CA THR A 148 14.91 -8.51 -2.96
C THR A 148 15.83 -8.31 -1.75
N GLY A 149 15.24 -8.25 -0.57
CA GLY A 149 15.95 -8.17 0.70
C GLY A 149 15.24 -8.93 1.82
N VAL A 150 15.98 -9.14 2.90
CA VAL A 150 15.48 -9.72 4.15
C VAL A 150 15.63 -8.69 5.24
N VAL A 151 14.53 -8.33 5.88
CA VAL A 151 14.49 -7.43 7.03
C VAL A 151 14.21 -8.25 8.28
N GLN A 152 14.98 -8.04 9.34
CA GLN A 152 14.64 -8.55 10.66
C GLN A 152 13.85 -7.47 11.39
N ASP A 153 12.58 -7.75 11.70
CA ASP A 153 11.73 -6.85 12.49
C ASP A 153 12.38 -6.57 13.86
N ALA A 154 12.35 -5.31 14.32
CA ALA A 154 13.05 -4.91 15.52
C ALA A 154 12.41 -5.46 16.82
N ASP A 155 11.09 -5.66 16.83
CA ASP A 155 10.33 -6.10 18.02
C ASP A 155 10.25 -7.62 18.13
N SER A 156 9.74 -8.25 17.08
CA SER A 156 9.45 -9.69 17.04
C SER A 156 10.65 -10.52 16.62
N HIS A 157 11.69 -9.89 16.06
CA HIS A 157 12.83 -10.55 15.42
C HIS A 157 12.48 -11.47 14.23
N GLU A 158 11.25 -11.38 13.70
CA GLU A 158 10.84 -12.14 12.52
C GLU A 158 11.59 -11.70 11.25
N LEU A 159 11.85 -12.66 10.35
CA LEU A 159 12.53 -12.41 9.08
C LEU A 159 11.51 -12.20 7.96
N LEU A 160 11.49 -10.99 7.41
CA LEU A 160 10.54 -10.54 6.41
C LEU A 160 11.22 -10.42 5.04
N ASN A 161 10.73 -11.20 4.08
CA ASN A 161 11.11 -11.05 2.68
C ASN A 161 10.35 -9.87 2.05
N VAL A 162 11.10 -8.93 1.46
CA VAL A 162 10.61 -7.69 0.86
C VAL A 162 11.31 -7.41 -0.48
N HIS A 163 10.71 -6.57 -1.31
CA HIS A 163 11.41 -5.98 -2.46
C HIS A 163 12.27 -4.79 -2.02
N LEU A 164 13.37 -4.54 -2.71
CA LEU A 164 14.26 -3.42 -2.36
C LEU A 164 13.58 -2.06 -2.57
N GLU A 165 12.69 -1.95 -3.55
CA GLU A 165 11.88 -0.73 -3.77
C GLU A 165 10.87 -0.45 -2.65
N GLN A 166 10.51 -1.45 -1.84
CA GLN A 166 9.55 -1.32 -0.74
C GLN A 166 10.16 -0.73 0.53
N ILE A 167 11.49 -0.63 0.60
CA ILE A 167 12.20 -0.26 1.82
C ILE A 167 13.12 0.93 1.58
N ALA A 168 13.35 1.69 2.64
CA ALA A 168 14.37 2.74 2.68
C ALA A 168 15.14 2.68 4.00
N GLU A 169 16.37 3.21 3.99
CA GLU A 169 17.13 3.49 5.20
C GLU A 169 16.35 4.48 6.07
N TYR A 170 16.12 4.11 7.32
CA TYR A 170 15.44 4.97 8.30
C TYR A 170 16.49 5.69 9.14
N LEU A 171 16.35 7.00 9.26
CA LEU A 171 17.28 7.92 9.93
C LEU A 171 16.67 8.52 11.21
N GLY A 172 15.38 8.27 11.44
CA GLY A 172 14.64 8.81 12.58
C GLY A 172 14.79 7.97 13.84
N ASP A 173 14.12 8.43 14.89
CA ASP A 173 14.01 7.71 16.16
C ASP A 173 12.91 6.62 16.05
N PRO A 174 13.21 5.34 16.29
CA PRO A 174 12.20 4.27 16.28
C PRO A 174 11.02 4.54 17.22
N ASP A 175 11.25 5.23 18.34
CA ASP A 175 10.20 5.59 19.31
C ASP A 175 9.10 6.44 18.65
N CYS A 176 9.46 7.24 17.63
CA CYS A 176 8.52 8.11 16.92
C CYS A 176 7.53 7.33 16.01
N ILE A 177 7.83 6.07 15.71
CA ILE A 177 6.98 5.18 14.90
C ILE A 177 6.44 3.99 15.70
N GLY A 178 6.61 4.01 17.03
CA GLY A 178 6.04 3.02 17.95
C GLY A 178 6.86 1.73 18.08
N TYR A 179 8.16 1.79 17.75
CA TYR A 179 9.16 0.75 18.01
C TYR A 179 9.98 1.08 19.26
#